data_AF-A0A1B6I7F7-F1
#
_entry.id   AF-A0A1B6I7F7-F1
#
_cell.length_a   1.000
_cell.length_b   1.000
_cell.length_c   1.000
_cell.angle_alpha   90.00
_cell.angle_beta   90.00
_cell.angle_gamma   90.00
#
_symmetry.space_group_name_H-M   'P 1'
#
loop_
_entity.id
_entity.type
_entity.pdbx_description
1 polymer ?
#
loop_
_entity_poly.entity_id
_entity_poly.type
_entity_poly.pdbx_seq_one_letter_code
_entity_poly.pdbx_strand_id
1 'polypeptide(L)'
;ATAAALLQAQTPEFREYQEQVIKNAKALCAGLQGKGYKISTDGTDVHLILVDVRSAKLTGAKAEFVLEVIDIACNKNTVPGDKSAMNPSGIRLGTPALTTRGLKESDMERVVDFIDRGLKLGQEAQLVSGPKLVDYKKVLLEDKTIVPKVEALRKEVEDFSEQFPIPSFQEI
;
A
#
# COMPACT_ATOMS: atom_id res chain seq x y z
N ALA A 1 20.33 4.61 -21.62
CA ALA A 1 19.18 4.26 -20.78
C ALA A 1 17.85 4.65 -21.43
N THR A 2 17.54 5.95 -21.59
CA THR A 2 16.24 6.42 -22.12
C THR A 2 15.88 5.84 -23.48
N ALA A 3 16.81 5.80 -24.44
CA ALA A 3 16.54 5.21 -25.76
C ALA A 3 16.16 3.72 -25.69
N ALA A 4 16.78 2.94 -24.80
CA ALA A 4 16.45 1.53 -24.59
C ALA A 4 15.05 1.36 -23.96
N ALA A 5 14.69 2.21 -22.99
CA ALA A 5 13.36 2.21 -22.39
C ALA A 5 12.27 2.60 -23.41
N LEU A 6 12.55 3.57 -24.29
CA LEU A 6 11.64 3.97 -25.37
C LEU A 6 11.48 2.87 -26.43
N LEU A 7 12.51 2.07 -26.66
CA LEU A 7 12.42 0.89 -27.53
C LEU A 7 11.53 -0.20 -26.90
N GLN A 8 11.72 -0.49 -25.61
CA GLN A 8 10.85 -1.42 -24.87
C GLN A 8 9.40 -0.94 -24.84
N ALA A 9 9.17 0.37 -24.67
CA ALA A 9 7.83 0.94 -24.61
C ALA A 9 7.01 0.77 -25.92
N GLN A 10 7.67 0.44 -27.03
CA GLN A 10 7.01 0.21 -28.32
C GLN A 10 6.59 -1.26 -28.54
N THR A 11 6.95 -2.18 -27.64
CA THR A 11 6.66 -3.60 -27.85
C THR A 11 5.22 -3.97 -27.44
N PRO A 12 4.63 -5.02 -28.04
CA PRO A 12 3.32 -5.54 -27.61
C PRO A 12 3.29 -5.94 -26.13
N GLU A 13 4.39 -6.50 -25.60
CA GLU A 13 4.49 -6.94 -24.21
C GLU A 13 4.42 -5.75 -23.24
N PHE A 14 4.99 -4.59 -23.62
CA PHE A 14 4.85 -3.38 -22.80
C PHE A 14 3.41 -2.88 -22.78
N ARG A 15 2.67 -3.00 -23.87
CA ARG A 15 1.24 -2.68 -23.90
C ARG A 15 0.45 -3.61 -22.97
N GLU A 16 0.67 -4.92 -23.06
CA GLU A 16 0.03 -5.91 -22.17
C GLU A 16 0.35 -5.64 -20.70
N TYR A 17 1.60 -5.27 -20.41
CA TYR A 17 2.03 -4.83 -19.08
C TYR A 17 1.23 -3.61 -18.59
N GLN A 18 1.07 -2.57 -19.40
CA GLN A 18 0.30 -1.38 -19.01
C GLN A 18 -1.19 -1.68 -18.81
N GLU A 19 -1.77 -2.56 -19.64
CA GLU A 19 -3.14 -3.04 -19.46
C GLU A 19 -3.28 -3.80 -18.13
N GLN A 20 -2.30 -4.62 -17.76
CA GLN A 20 -2.25 -5.31 -16.46
C GLN A 20 -2.13 -4.33 -15.29
N VAL A 21 -1.33 -3.26 -15.42
CA VAL A 21 -1.20 -2.22 -14.38
C VAL A 21 -2.56 -1.62 -14.03
N ILE A 22 -3.37 -1.30 -15.04
CA ILE A 22 -4.71 -0.72 -14.85
C ILE A 22 -5.66 -1.77 -14.25
N LYS A 23 -5.63 -3.03 -14.73
CA LYS A 23 -6.45 -4.12 -14.16
C LYS A 23 -6.14 -4.34 -12.68
N ASN A 24 -4.87 -4.38 -12.31
CA ASN A 24 -4.44 -4.49 -10.93
C ASN A 24 -4.89 -3.29 -10.09
N ALA A 25 -4.82 -2.07 -10.62
CA ALA A 25 -5.28 -0.87 -9.91
C ALA A 25 -6.79 -0.92 -9.62
N LYS A 26 -7.58 -1.43 -10.58
CA LYS A 26 -9.02 -1.66 -10.39
C LYS A 26 -9.31 -2.76 -9.37
N ALA A 27 -8.56 -3.86 -9.39
CA ALA A 27 -8.67 -4.94 -8.40
C ALA A 27 -8.34 -4.46 -6.97
N LEU A 28 -7.23 -3.72 -6.81
CA LEU A 28 -6.84 -3.10 -5.54
C LEU A 28 -7.91 -2.12 -5.03
N CYS A 29 -8.45 -1.28 -5.92
CA CYS A 29 -9.53 -0.36 -5.61
C CYS A 29 -10.78 -1.09 -5.10
N ALA A 30 -11.27 -2.06 -5.87
CA ALA A 30 -12.47 -2.82 -5.54
C ALA A 30 -12.31 -3.60 -4.23
N GLY A 31 -11.15 -4.23 -4.02
CA GLY A 31 -10.85 -4.95 -2.78
C GLY A 31 -10.87 -4.04 -1.56
N LEU A 32 -10.24 -2.86 -1.63
CA LEU A 32 -10.26 -1.90 -0.51
C LEU A 32 -11.67 -1.32 -0.28
N GLN A 33 -12.44 -1.03 -1.34
CA GLN A 33 -13.84 -0.64 -1.20
C GLN A 33 -14.67 -1.74 -0.51
N GLY A 34 -14.44 -3.01 -0.87
CA GLY A 34 -15.08 -4.17 -0.24
C GLY A 34 -14.73 -4.35 1.24
N LYS A 35 -13.55 -3.88 1.67
CA LYS A 35 -13.15 -3.80 3.08
C LYS A 35 -13.71 -2.56 3.82
N GLY A 36 -14.44 -1.69 3.12
CA GLY A 36 -15.08 -0.50 3.69
C GLY A 36 -14.24 0.78 3.63
N TYR A 37 -13.13 0.79 2.90
CA TYR A 37 -12.33 1.99 2.70
C TYR A 37 -12.97 2.90 1.64
N LYS A 38 -12.92 4.21 1.90
CA LYS A 38 -13.35 5.20 0.92
C LYS A 38 -12.20 5.51 -0.04
N ILE A 39 -12.47 5.45 -1.34
CA ILE A 39 -11.52 5.82 -2.39
C ILE A 39 -11.94 7.17 -2.96
N SER A 40 -11.00 8.09 -3.13
CA SER A 40 -11.31 9.36 -3.80
C SER A 40 -11.81 9.07 -5.22
N THR A 41 -12.83 9.81 -5.67
CA THR A 41 -13.52 9.58 -6.96
C THR A 41 -14.19 8.22 -7.11
N ASP A 42 -14.34 7.44 -6.03
CA ASP A 42 -15.05 6.16 -5.96
C ASP A 42 -14.55 5.08 -6.95
N GLY A 43 -13.31 5.21 -7.43
CA GLY A 43 -12.74 4.31 -8.43
C GLY A 43 -11.35 4.74 -8.91
N THR A 44 -10.89 4.08 -9.98
CA THR A 44 -9.71 4.51 -10.73
C THR A 44 -9.76 4.03 -12.19
N ASP A 45 -9.27 4.88 -13.09
CA ASP A 45 -9.03 4.56 -14.49
C ASP A 45 -7.53 4.59 -14.84
N VAL A 46 -6.68 4.75 -13.83
CA VAL A 46 -5.23 4.89 -13.96
C VAL A 46 -4.51 3.93 -13.00
N HIS A 47 -3.19 4.03 -12.94
CA HIS A 47 -2.30 3.13 -12.21
C HIS A 47 -2.25 3.32 -10.68
N LEU A 48 -3.07 4.22 -10.12
CA LEU A 48 -3.04 4.59 -8.70
C LEU A 48 -4.42 4.81 -8.12
N ILE A 49 -4.51 4.78 -6.79
CA ILE A 49 -5.69 5.12 -6.00
C ILE A 49 -5.31 6.03 -4.82
N LEU A 50 -6.29 6.81 -4.36
CA LEU A 50 -6.18 7.64 -3.16
C LEU A 50 -7.18 7.15 -2.12
N VAL A 51 -6.66 6.49 -1.09
CA VAL A 51 -7.45 5.89 -0.02
C VAL A 51 -7.62 6.91 1.10
N ASP A 52 -8.87 7.16 1.50
CA ASP A 52 -9.21 7.99 2.66
C ASP A 52 -9.24 7.12 3.92
N VAL A 53 -8.21 7.27 4.76
CA VAL A 53 -8.00 6.46 5.96
C VAL A 53 -8.76 6.99 7.18
N ARG A 54 -9.61 8.03 7.02
CA ARG A 54 -10.57 8.44 8.07
C ARG A 54 -11.57 7.34 8.38
N SER A 55 -11.91 6.53 7.38
CA SER A 55 -12.69 5.29 7.55
C SER A 55 -12.04 4.33 8.56
N ALA A 56 -10.71 4.31 8.61
CA ALA A 56 -9.91 3.60 9.60
C ALA A 56 -9.60 4.44 10.85
N LYS A 57 -10.18 5.63 11.04
CA LYS A 57 -9.88 6.51 12.18
C LYS A 57 -8.39 6.80 12.38
N LEU A 58 -7.60 6.77 11.30
CA LEU A 58 -6.18 7.08 11.29
C LEU A 58 -5.95 8.38 10.51
N THR A 59 -4.81 9.02 10.78
CA THR A 59 -4.27 10.04 9.89
C THR A 59 -3.41 9.37 8.82
N GLY A 60 -3.17 10.07 7.70
CA GLY A 60 -2.30 9.56 6.64
C GLY A 60 -0.89 9.23 7.15
N ALA A 61 -0.36 10.04 8.09
CA ALA A 61 0.95 9.78 8.70
C ALA A 61 1.00 8.52 9.59
N LYS A 62 -0.09 8.21 10.30
CA LYS A 62 -0.19 6.97 11.10
C LYS A 62 -0.38 5.74 10.22
N ALA A 63 -1.18 5.88 9.17
CA ALA A 63 -1.41 4.84 8.17
C ALA A 63 -0.13 4.51 7.39
N GLU A 64 0.58 5.53 6.89
CA GLU A 64 1.87 5.37 6.22
C GLU A 64 2.87 4.64 7.11
N PHE A 65 3.01 5.06 8.37
CA PHE A 65 3.99 4.45 9.27
C PHE A 65 3.66 3.01 9.66
N VAL A 66 2.38 2.67 9.91
CA VAL A 66 2.05 1.27 10.25
C VAL A 66 2.25 0.32 9.07
N LEU A 67 2.02 0.81 7.84
CA LEU A 67 2.29 0.05 6.63
C LEU A 67 3.80 -0.08 6.39
N GLU A 68 4.57 0.99 6.63
CA GLU A 68 6.04 0.98 6.54
C GLU A 68 6.67 -0.08 7.47
N VAL A 69 6.22 -0.17 8.73
CA VAL A 69 6.76 -1.18 9.67
C VAL A 69 6.34 -2.61 9.35
N ILE A 70 5.50 -2.86 8.36
CA ILE A 70 5.19 -4.21 7.84
C ILE A 70 5.66 -4.38 6.38
N ASP A 71 6.62 -3.56 5.95
CA ASP A 71 7.22 -3.58 4.61
C ASP A 71 6.27 -3.28 3.45
N ILE A 72 5.23 -2.49 3.70
CA ILE A 72 4.37 -1.92 2.67
C ILE A 72 4.73 -0.44 2.50
N ALA A 73 5.48 -0.17 1.44
CA ALA A 73 5.81 1.20 1.06
C ALA A 73 4.59 1.92 0.46
N CYS A 74 4.19 3.03 1.08
CA CYS A 74 3.19 3.95 0.53
C CYS A 74 3.54 5.39 0.87
N ASN A 75 2.71 6.33 0.43
CA ASN A 75 2.88 7.75 0.72
C ASN A 75 1.59 8.34 1.30
N LYS A 76 1.68 9.07 2.41
CA LYS A 76 0.56 9.89 2.89
C LYS A 76 0.23 10.99 1.88
N ASN A 77 -1.05 11.18 1.59
CA ASN A 77 -1.53 12.11 0.57
C ASN A 77 -2.79 12.83 1.05
N THR A 78 -2.94 14.10 0.68
CA THR A 78 -4.16 14.84 0.97
C THR A 78 -5.36 14.23 0.23
N VAL A 79 -6.53 14.30 0.85
CA VAL A 79 -7.80 13.88 0.27
C VAL A 79 -8.84 15.00 0.40
N PRO A 80 -9.90 15.01 -0.43
CA PRO A 80 -10.96 15.99 -0.31
C PRO A 80 -11.51 16.10 1.12
N GLY A 81 -11.62 17.34 1.62
CA GLY A 81 -12.06 17.65 2.98
C GLY A 81 -10.94 17.74 4.03
N ASP A 82 -9.68 17.54 3.65
CA ASP A 82 -8.55 17.87 4.52
C ASP A 82 -8.49 19.39 4.77
N LYS A 83 -8.36 19.78 6.05
CA LYS A 83 -8.24 21.19 6.46
C LYS A 83 -6.82 21.75 6.29
N SER A 84 -5.82 20.87 6.17
CA SER A 84 -4.41 21.25 6.08
C SER A 84 -3.64 20.22 5.27
N ALA A 85 -2.79 20.70 4.35
CA ALA A 85 -1.88 19.84 3.59
C ALA A 85 -0.80 19.17 4.45
N MET A 86 -0.49 19.74 5.63
CA MET A 86 0.51 19.20 6.55
C MET A 86 0.01 17.98 7.33
N ASN A 87 -1.32 17.80 7.42
CA ASN A 87 -1.95 16.71 8.16
C ASN A 87 -2.92 15.96 7.23
N PRO A 88 -2.40 15.24 6.22
CA PRO A 88 -3.23 14.53 5.26
C PRO A 88 -4.02 13.40 5.92
N SER A 89 -5.22 13.13 5.41
CA SER A 89 -6.06 12.02 5.88
C SER A 89 -6.14 10.84 4.91
N GLY A 90 -5.23 10.75 3.93
CA GLY A 90 -5.19 9.65 2.99
C GLY A 90 -3.79 9.07 2.75
N ILE A 91 -3.77 7.99 1.98
CA ILE A 91 -2.57 7.36 1.44
C ILE A 91 -2.74 7.12 -0.07
N ARG A 92 -1.64 7.19 -0.82
CA ARG A 92 -1.59 6.90 -2.24
C ARG A 92 -0.94 5.55 -2.47
N LEU A 93 -1.61 4.70 -3.24
CA LEU A 93 -1.13 3.37 -3.63
C LEU A 93 -1.11 3.27 -5.15
N GLY A 94 -0.12 2.57 -5.69
CA GLY A 94 0.01 2.35 -7.13
C GLY A 94 0.49 0.94 -7.44
N THR A 95 0.11 0.43 -8.60
CA THR A 95 0.36 -0.94 -9.05
C THR A 95 1.54 -1.17 -10.00
N PRO A 96 2.20 -0.17 -10.64
CA PRO A 96 3.28 -0.44 -11.60
C PRO A 96 4.41 -1.32 -11.06
N ALA A 97 4.91 -1.03 -9.86
CA ALA A 97 6.05 -1.75 -9.28
C ALA A 97 5.75 -3.23 -9.04
N LEU A 98 4.60 -3.53 -8.44
CA LEU A 98 4.16 -4.91 -8.20
C LEU A 98 3.85 -5.64 -9.51
N THR A 99 3.21 -4.95 -10.46
CA THR A 99 2.91 -5.54 -11.78
C THR A 99 4.18 -5.87 -12.55
N THR A 100 5.24 -5.06 -12.40
CA THR A 100 6.55 -5.32 -13.02
C THR A 100 7.17 -6.62 -12.48
N ARG A 101 6.90 -6.96 -11.22
CA ARG A 101 7.31 -8.23 -10.61
C ARG A 101 6.39 -9.41 -10.96
N GLY A 102 5.36 -9.20 -11.78
CA GLY A 102 4.49 -10.25 -12.29
C GLY A 102 3.16 -10.41 -11.57
N LEU A 103 2.87 -9.60 -10.53
CA LEU A 103 1.60 -9.70 -9.80
C LEU A 103 0.40 -9.44 -10.72
N LYS A 104 -0.68 -10.20 -10.48
CA LYS A 104 -1.97 -10.15 -11.18
C LYS A 104 -3.11 -9.76 -10.24
N GLU A 105 -4.33 -9.72 -10.76
CA GLU A 105 -5.51 -9.27 -10.02
C GLU A 105 -5.78 -10.13 -8.77
N SER A 106 -5.58 -11.45 -8.85
CA SER A 106 -5.71 -12.37 -7.71
C SER A 106 -4.70 -12.06 -6.60
N ASP A 107 -3.49 -11.63 -6.97
CA ASP A 107 -2.45 -11.27 -6.01
C ASP A 107 -2.78 -9.94 -5.31
N MET A 108 -3.48 -9.04 -6.01
CA MET A 108 -3.96 -7.79 -5.41
C MET A 108 -4.93 -8.04 -4.27
N GLU A 109 -5.70 -9.13 -4.27
CA GLU A 109 -6.57 -9.48 -3.13
C GLU A 109 -5.74 -9.74 -1.86
N ARG A 110 -4.56 -10.34 -2.03
CA ARG A 110 -3.62 -10.59 -0.93
C ARG A 110 -3.00 -9.28 -0.42
N VAL A 111 -2.61 -8.41 -1.34
CA VAL A 111 -2.11 -7.06 -1.03
C VAL A 111 -3.17 -6.23 -0.29
N VAL A 112 -4.43 -6.28 -0.73
CA VAL A 112 -5.58 -5.64 -0.06
C VAL A 112 -5.70 -6.14 1.38
N ASP A 113 -5.59 -7.46 1.60
CA ASP A 113 -5.71 -8.02 2.95
C ASP A 113 -4.58 -7.59 3.88
N PHE A 114 -3.34 -7.54 3.38
CA PHE A 114 -2.21 -7.03 4.16
C PHE A 114 -2.38 -5.56 4.54
N ILE A 115 -2.84 -4.73 3.60
CA ILE A 115 -3.13 -3.31 3.87
C ILE A 115 -4.24 -3.18 4.91
N ASP A 116 -5.34 -3.93 4.77
CA ASP A 116 -6.46 -3.92 5.72
C ASP A 116 -6.01 -4.31 7.13
N ARG A 117 -5.26 -5.41 7.25
CA ARG A 117 -4.70 -5.88 8.53
C ARG A 117 -3.71 -4.90 9.12
N GLY A 118 -2.84 -4.29 8.31
CA GLY A 118 -1.89 -3.27 8.75
C GLY A 118 -2.59 -2.02 9.30
N LEU A 119 -3.62 -1.54 8.61
CA LEU A 119 -4.40 -0.39 9.07
C LEU A 119 -5.19 -0.71 10.36
N LYS A 120 -5.76 -1.92 10.48
CA LYS A 120 -6.41 -2.37 11.74
C LYS A 120 -5.42 -2.50 12.89
N LEU A 121 -4.23 -3.03 12.64
CA LEU A 121 -3.16 -3.06 13.64
C LEU A 121 -2.76 -1.64 14.07
N GLY A 122 -2.76 -0.69 13.13
CA GLY A 122 -2.56 0.72 13.43
C GLY A 122 -3.66 1.31 14.32
N GLN A 123 -4.92 0.88 14.15
CA GLN A 123 -5.99 1.27 15.07
C GLN A 123 -5.75 0.74 16.48
N GLU A 124 -5.36 -0.54 16.61
CA GLU A 124 -5.06 -1.16 17.90
C GLU A 124 -3.91 -0.43 18.61
N ALA A 125 -2.80 -0.17 17.90
CA ALA A 125 -1.68 0.58 18.41
C ALA A 125 -2.09 2.00 18.83
N GLN A 126 -2.99 2.64 18.07
CA GLN A 126 -3.48 3.98 18.40
C GLN A 126 -4.24 4.02 19.73
N LEU A 127 -4.99 2.97 20.08
CA LEU A 127 -5.78 2.92 21.32
C LEU A 127 -4.92 2.92 22.58
N VAL A 128 -3.70 2.39 22.50
CA VAL A 128 -2.75 2.32 23.61
C VAL A 128 -1.63 3.36 23.49
N SER A 129 -1.61 4.14 22.40
CA SER A 129 -0.63 5.21 22.18
C SER A 129 -1.01 6.52 22.86
N GLY A 130 0.00 7.33 23.16
CA GLY A 130 -0.19 8.74 23.49
C GLY A 130 -0.72 9.58 22.30
N PRO A 131 -1.08 10.85 22.52
CA PRO A 131 -1.71 11.68 21.49
C PRO A 131 -0.76 12.06 20.35
N LYS A 132 0.56 11.99 20.55
CA LYS A 132 1.54 12.41 19.55
C LYS A 132 1.91 11.27 18.62
N LEU A 133 2.30 11.62 17.39
CA LEU A 133 2.79 10.64 16.42
C LEU A 133 4.02 9.87 16.95
N VAL A 134 4.89 10.52 17.71
CA VAL A 134 6.07 9.87 18.30
C VAL A 134 5.69 8.75 19.28
N ASP A 135 4.62 8.95 20.06
CA ASP A 135 4.13 7.94 21.01
C ASP A 135 3.56 6.74 20.25
N TYR A 136 2.81 7.01 19.18
CA TYR A 136 2.28 5.99 18.27
C TYR A 136 3.38 5.15 17.62
N LYS A 137 4.44 5.81 17.11
CA LYS A 137 5.60 5.11 16.54
C LYS A 137 6.26 4.21 17.57
N LYS A 138 6.44 4.71 18.79
CA LYS A 138 7.02 3.95 19.90
C LYS A 138 6.23 2.68 20.19
N VAL A 139 4.89 2.74 20.22
CA VAL A 139 4.05 1.55 20.42
C VAL A 139 4.32 0.49 19.35
N LEU A 140 4.36 0.88 18.08
CA LEU A 140 4.60 -0.07 16.97
C LEU A 140 6.01 -0.67 16.95
N LEU A 141 6.98 -0.07 17.64
CA LEU A 141 8.38 -0.49 17.65
C LEU A 141 8.84 -1.14 18.96
N GLU A 142 8.19 -0.84 20.08
CA GLU A 142 8.67 -1.23 21.42
C GLU A 142 7.60 -1.89 22.30
N ASP A 143 6.31 -1.77 21.98
CA ASP A 143 5.26 -2.35 22.84
C ASP A 143 5.24 -3.88 22.75
N LYS A 144 5.29 -4.54 23.92
CA LYS A 144 5.39 -5.99 24.04
C LYS A 144 4.17 -6.75 23.50
N THR A 145 3.03 -6.09 23.34
CA THR A 145 1.78 -6.71 22.84
C THR A 145 1.55 -6.44 21.36
N ILE A 146 2.04 -5.30 20.86
CA ILE A 146 1.86 -4.88 19.46
C ILE A 146 3.00 -5.37 18.57
N VAL A 147 4.26 -5.27 19.02
CA VAL A 147 5.44 -5.63 18.22
C VAL A 147 5.37 -7.06 17.67
N PRO A 148 5.00 -8.10 18.45
CA PRO A 148 4.88 -9.45 17.90
C PRO A 148 3.85 -9.57 16.77
N LYS A 149 2.77 -8.76 16.80
CA LYS A 149 1.78 -8.72 15.72
C LYS A 149 2.31 -8.02 14.47
N VAL A 150 3.10 -6.95 14.65
CA VAL A 150 3.79 -6.24 13.57
C VAL A 150 4.78 -7.20 12.89
N GLU A 151 5.62 -7.89 13.66
CA GLU A 151 6.61 -8.83 13.15
C GLU A 151 5.96 -10.01 12.42
N ALA A 152 4.88 -10.58 12.97
CA ALA A 152 4.15 -11.66 12.31
C ALA A 152 3.56 -11.20 10.95
N LEU A 153 2.92 -10.03 10.92
CA LEU A 153 2.33 -9.50 9.69
C LEU A 153 3.41 -9.10 8.67
N ARG A 154 4.51 -8.49 9.13
CA ARG A 154 5.67 -8.18 8.28
C ARG A 154 6.20 -9.45 7.63
N LYS A 155 6.41 -10.50 8.43
CA LYS A 155 6.90 -11.79 7.91
C LYS A 155 5.97 -12.36 6.84
N GLU A 156 4.66 -12.31 7.03
CA GLU A 156 3.72 -12.75 5.99
C GLU A 156 3.80 -11.91 4.70
N VAL A 157 4.06 -10.59 4.81
CA VAL A 157 4.27 -9.70 3.66
C VAL A 157 5.57 -10.02 2.94
N GLU A 158 6.66 -10.22 3.68
CA GLU A 158 7.97 -10.63 3.16
C GLU A 158 7.87 -11.97 2.43
N ASP A 159 7.33 -13.01 3.09
CA ASP A 159 7.17 -14.35 2.55
C ASP A 159 6.29 -14.36 1.28
N PHE A 160 5.30 -13.47 1.19
CA PHE A 160 4.51 -13.28 -0.03
C PHE A 160 5.31 -12.58 -1.13
N SER A 161 6.02 -11.50 -0.78
CA SER A 161 6.81 -10.69 -1.72
C SER A 161 7.95 -11.47 -2.36
N GLU A 162 8.58 -12.39 -1.62
CA GLU A 162 9.72 -13.20 -2.10
C GLU A 162 9.34 -14.21 -3.19
N GLN A 163 8.06 -14.54 -3.35
CA GLN A 163 7.58 -15.47 -4.40
C GLN A 163 7.67 -14.89 -5.81
N PHE A 164 7.90 -13.58 -5.94
CA PHE A 164 7.89 -12.86 -7.21
C PHE A 164 9.31 -12.44 -7.63
N PRO A 165 9.65 -12.49 -8.94
CA PRO A 165 10.96 -12.10 -9.42
C PRO A 165 11.28 -10.63 -9.11
N ILE A 166 12.57 -10.32 -8.95
CA ILE A 166 13.07 -8.95 -8.93
C ILE A 166 13.69 -8.66 -10.30
N PRO A 167 13.14 -7.71 -11.08
CA PRO A 167 13.72 -7.32 -12.36
C PRO A 167 15.20 -6.98 -12.19
N SER A 168 16.04 -7.42 -13.13
CA SER A 168 17.50 -7.23 -13.19
C SER A 168 18.40 -8.10 -12.30
N PHE A 169 17.85 -8.88 -11.36
CA PHE A 169 18.62 -9.94 -10.68
C PHE A 169 18.31 -11.27 -11.37
N GLN A 170 19.21 -11.72 -12.26
CA GLN A 170 19.27 -13.13 -12.61
C GLN A 170 19.92 -13.85 -11.44
N GLU A 171 19.24 -14.84 -10.85
CA GLU A 171 19.93 -15.83 -10.02
C GLU A 171 21.03 -16.45 -10.90
N ILE A 172 22.28 -16.32 -10.45
CA ILE A 172 23.44 -17.00 -11.03
C ILE A 172 23.46 -18.43 -10.50
#